data_AF-A0A7C2WUY5-F1
#
_entry.id   AF-A0A7C2WUY5-F1
#
_cell.length_a   1.000
_cell.length_b   1.000
_cell.length_c   1.000
_cell.angle_alpha   90.00
_cell.angle_beta   90.00
_cell.angle_gamma   90.00
#
_symmetry.space_group_name_H-M   'P 1'
#
loop_
_entity.id
_entity.type
_entity.pdbx_description
1 polymer ?
#
loop_
_entity_poly.entity_id
_entity_poly.type
_entity_poly.pdbx_seq_one_letter_code
_entity_poly.pdbx_strand_id
1 'polypeptide(L)'
;MSRRQDMFLKESIPSEIGIGKGSHPAHDQDQTLDAKGSHVHHHRAITLVVLILMGLLQACVGRGEQGVSWQLVKATDFEDATATLIPTSSTTPHPLLTYLPPSPRPGEPYLTPTPDSLRDPPFIRTESENYVVQPGDSLSLIAYRFGVSPLLIIEANDIVNANLLAVWQNLLIPAPILREPGPSFKIIPDSELVYGPAGALFDVHRVITDWGGFLEQYEEEVEGLELSGADVIQLVSYRYSVNPRLLLALLEYQSGWLTREDIPPDSVTYPIGYIHEDWQGLFGQLSFVANQLNRGYYLWRAGWAGPYVFDDGSVVVPGQGVNAGTVGVQNLFSLLYQAETWRTVVGEQGFYQTYLSLFGNPFGVAVEPLLPDGLDQPYMQLPFEVGKTWSFTSGPHSAWGTGSGWAALDFAPPGYAYGCVLSNEWVVASADGVVSRIDEGVVILDLDGDGYEQTGWVLLYLHVEERDRVPSGVALHAGDRIGHPSCEGGVSTGTHIHIARKYNGEWIPADGSLPFVLDGWVSAGQGREYNGTLSRGSVIVEAYFQRGLYNQISR
;
A
#
# COMPACT_ATOMS: atom_id res chain seq x y z
N MET A 1 -12.16 20.27 2.51
CA MET A 1 -12.48 19.50 1.29
C MET A 1 -11.57 19.91 0.14
N SER A 2 -11.83 20.93 -0.71
CA SER A 2 -11.06 21.12 -1.98
C SER A 2 -9.52 21.02 -1.86
N ARG A 3 -8.87 21.72 -0.92
CA ARG A 3 -7.40 21.65 -0.69
C ARG A 3 -6.80 20.25 -0.53
N ARG A 4 -7.62 19.25 -0.20
CA ARG A 4 -7.21 17.86 -0.03
C ARG A 4 -6.91 17.17 -1.37
N GLN A 5 -7.50 17.67 -2.45
CA GLN A 5 -7.37 17.15 -3.80
C GLN A 5 -5.97 17.50 -4.33
N ASP A 6 -5.57 18.77 -4.22
CA ASP A 6 -4.37 19.47 -4.74
C ASP A 6 -2.98 18.89 -4.35
N MET A 7 -2.89 17.67 -3.82
CA MET A 7 -1.68 17.15 -3.19
C MET A 7 -1.54 15.63 -3.11
N PHE A 8 -2.60 14.81 -3.10
CA PHE A 8 -2.42 13.35 -3.20
C PHE A 8 -1.56 13.00 -4.44
N LEU A 9 -1.81 13.69 -5.56
CA LEU A 9 -1.09 13.54 -6.83
C LEU A 9 0.27 14.29 -6.86
N LYS A 10 0.75 14.82 -5.73
CA LYS A 10 2.07 15.50 -5.64
C LYS A 10 3.24 14.53 -5.65
N GLU A 11 3.06 13.32 -5.12
CA GLU A 11 4.12 12.33 -4.90
C GLU A 11 4.13 11.21 -5.95
N SER A 12 3.30 11.33 -6.99
CA SER A 12 3.04 10.27 -7.98
C SER A 12 3.34 10.67 -9.42
N ILE A 13 4.18 11.68 -9.64
CA ILE A 13 4.66 12.07 -10.97
C ILE A 13 6.19 12.01 -10.94
N PRO A 14 6.83 11.09 -11.69
CA PRO A 14 8.28 11.02 -11.80
C PRO A 14 8.89 12.37 -12.21
N SER A 15 10.12 12.61 -11.77
CA SER A 15 10.96 13.70 -12.29
C SER A 15 11.30 13.50 -13.78
N GLU A 16 11.36 12.26 -14.25
CA GLU A 16 12.02 11.92 -15.52
C GLU A 16 10.99 11.61 -16.62
N ILE A 17 10.74 12.59 -17.51
CA ILE A 17 10.13 12.30 -18.81
C ILE A 17 11.20 11.64 -19.68
N GLY A 18 11.02 10.35 -19.98
CA GLY A 18 11.96 9.53 -20.75
C GLY A 18 12.07 9.93 -22.23
N ILE A 19 12.80 11.01 -22.53
CA ILE A 19 13.06 11.44 -23.92
C ILE A 19 14.06 10.46 -24.57
N GLY A 20 13.53 9.54 -25.38
CA GLY A 20 14.30 8.54 -26.11
C GLY A 20 15.39 9.16 -27.00
N LYS A 21 16.65 8.78 -26.76
CA LYS A 21 17.80 9.32 -27.51
C LYS A 21 17.94 8.61 -28.86
N GLY A 22 17.87 9.40 -29.94
CA GLY A 22 18.13 8.95 -31.30
C GLY A 22 19.57 8.42 -31.48
N SER A 23 19.71 7.45 -32.37
CA SER A 23 20.96 6.75 -32.64
C SER A 23 22.03 7.62 -33.31
N HIS A 24 23.31 7.37 -33.00
CA HIS A 24 24.37 7.26 -34.00
C HIS A 24 25.57 6.45 -33.46
N PRO A 25 26.37 5.79 -34.32
CA PRO A 25 27.31 4.75 -33.89
C PRO A 25 28.73 5.28 -33.59
N ALA A 26 29.46 4.55 -32.75
CA ALA A 26 30.91 4.67 -32.59
C ALA A 26 31.58 3.31 -32.88
N HIS A 27 32.68 3.33 -33.63
CA HIS A 27 33.58 2.20 -33.78
C HIS A 27 34.36 1.97 -32.48
N ASP A 28 34.70 0.72 -32.19
CA ASP A 28 35.96 0.41 -31.50
C ASP A 28 36.61 -0.84 -32.11
N GLN A 29 37.94 -0.93 -32.02
CA GLN A 29 38.74 -2.09 -32.44
C GLN A 29 39.95 -2.27 -31.52
N ASP A 30 39.94 -3.41 -30.81
CA ASP A 30 41.09 -4.24 -30.43
C ASP A 30 42.45 -3.56 -30.19
N GLN A 31 42.88 -3.60 -28.93
CA GLN A 31 44.27 -4.00 -28.67
C GLN A 31 44.46 -4.77 -27.36
N THR A 32 44.78 -6.04 -27.49
CA THR A 32 45.45 -6.84 -26.45
C THR A 32 46.97 -6.55 -26.43
N LEU A 33 47.66 -6.78 -25.30
CA LEU A 33 49.03 -7.37 -25.22
C LEU A 33 49.63 -7.43 -23.78
N ASP A 34 49.43 -8.58 -23.13
CA ASP A 34 50.42 -9.51 -22.52
C ASP A 34 51.69 -9.11 -21.70
N ALA A 35 52.06 -10.04 -20.80
CA ALA A 35 53.41 -10.52 -20.44
C ALA A 35 54.34 -9.91 -19.33
N LYS A 36 54.15 -10.41 -18.10
CA LYS A 36 55.08 -11.27 -17.28
C LYS A 36 56.55 -10.88 -16.92
N GLY A 37 56.85 -11.02 -15.61
CA GLY A 37 58.10 -11.53 -15.00
C GLY A 37 57.81 -11.99 -13.54
N SER A 38 58.22 -13.15 -12.99
CA SER A 38 59.56 -13.78 -12.83
C SER A 38 60.46 -13.01 -11.82
N HIS A 39 61.08 -13.54 -10.74
CA HIS A 39 61.13 -14.83 -9.98
C HIS A 39 62.04 -14.61 -8.70
N VAL A 40 62.29 -15.44 -7.65
CA VAL A 40 62.00 -16.84 -7.23
C VAL A 40 62.20 -17.05 -5.68
N HIS A 41 61.69 -18.17 -5.10
CA HIS A 41 61.99 -18.85 -3.79
C HIS A 41 62.22 -18.09 -2.44
N HIS A 42 61.51 -18.54 -1.38
CA HIS A 42 62.05 -19.49 -0.37
C HIS A 42 60.99 -20.09 0.58
N HIS A 43 61.21 -21.32 1.07
CA HIS A 43 60.39 -21.99 2.10
C HIS A 43 61.01 -21.87 3.50
N ARG A 44 60.17 -21.67 4.55
CA ARG A 44 60.15 -22.42 5.84
C ARG A 44 59.12 -21.85 6.84
N ALA A 45 58.85 -22.61 7.90
CA ALA A 45 58.12 -22.22 9.13
C ALA A 45 56.59 -21.97 9.06
N ILE A 46 55.80 -23.02 8.80
CA ILE A 46 54.37 -23.08 9.17
C ILE A 46 54.08 -24.39 9.92
N THR A 47 54.51 -24.51 11.19
CA THR A 47 54.23 -25.72 12.01
C THR A 47 54.33 -25.53 13.54
N LEU A 48 54.08 -24.33 14.11
CA LEU A 48 54.20 -24.15 15.58
C LEU A 48 53.32 -23.05 16.24
N VAL A 49 52.08 -22.85 15.79
CA VAL A 49 51.16 -21.86 16.42
C VAL A 49 49.77 -22.42 16.75
N VAL A 50 49.24 -23.36 15.96
CA VAL A 50 47.83 -23.80 16.03
C VAL A 50 47.49 -24.64 17.29
N LEU A 51 48.49 -25.22 17.97
CA LEU A 51 48.27 -26.19 19.05
C LEU A 51 48.16 -25.62 20.48
N ILE A 52 48.17 -24.29 20.67
CA ILE A 52 48.14 -23.67 22.01
C ILE A 52 46.77 -23.02 22.34
N LEU A 53 45.91 -22.75 21.36
CA LEU A 53 44.62 -22.09 21.56
C LEU A 53 43.43 -23.02 21.85
N MET A 54 43.60 -24.34 21.78
CA MET A 54 42.55 -25.32 22.12
C MET A 54 42.54 -25.76 23.60
N GLY A 55 43.38 -25.18 24.46
CA GLY A 55 43.61 -25.67 25.83
C GLY A 55 42.85 -25.00 26.98
N LEU A 56 42.05 -23.95 26.74
CA LEU A 56 41.58 -23.03 27.81
C LEU A 56 40.06 -22.72 27.80
N LEU A 57 39.22 -23.63 27.31
CA LEU A 57 37.74 -23.48 27.34
C LEU A 57 36.98 -24.68 27.96
N GLN A 58 37.62 -25.46 28.84
CA GLN A 58 36.95 -26.51 29.63
C GLN A 58 37.02 -26.26 31.14
N ALA A 59 36.31 -25.23 31.62
CA ALA A 59 36.20 -24.96 33.06
C ALA A 59 34.92 -24.21 33.51
N CYS A 60 33.77 -24.38 32.84
CA CYS A 60 32.47 -23.94 33.39
C CYS A 60 31.28 -24.62 32.69
N VAL A 61 30.86 -25.79 33.18
CA VAL A 61 29.57 -26.41 32.81
C VAL A 61 28.76 -26.64 34.09
N GLY A 62 27.75 -25.80 34.31
CA GLY A 62 26.75 -26.02 35.36
C GLY A 62 25.77 -27.11 34.95
N ARG A 63 25.14 -27.78 35.92
CA ARG A 63 24.01 -28.68 35.66
C ARG A 63 22.78 -27.87 35.26
N GLY A 64 22.45 -27.85 33.97
CA GLY A 64 21.09 -27.59 33.49
C GLY A 64 20.25 -28.87 33.53
N GLU A 65 18.92 -28.72 33.46
CA GLU A 65 17.97 -29.83 33.57
C GLU A 65 17.73 -30.56 32.24
N GLN A 66 16.92 -31.62 32.27
CA GLN A 66 16.68 -32.53 31.15
C GLN A 66 15.90 -31.85 30.00
N GLY A 67 16.61 -31.25 29.05
CA GLY A 67 16.03 -30.81 27.78
C GLY A 67 15.48 -32.00 26.99
N VAL A 68 14.19 -31.94 26.62
CA VAL A 68 13.54 -33.01 25.84
C VAL A 68 14.15 -33.07 24.44
N SER A 69 14.53 -34.26 23.99
CA SER A 69 15.11 -34.46 22.67
C SER A 69 14.03 -34.36 21.59
N TRP A 70 14.07 -33.29 20.80
CA TRP A 70 13.29 -33.18 19.57
C TRP A 70 13.82 -34.14 18.51
N GLN A 71 13.30 -35.38 18.52
CA GLN A 71 13.50 -36.31 17.42
C GLN A 71 12.52 -35.99 16.28
N LEU A 72 13.06 -35.74 15.09
CA LEU A 72 12.29 -35.68 13.85
C LEU A 72 11.66 -37.05 13.57
N VAL A 73 10.38 -37.20 13.92
CA VAL A 73 9.57 -38.37 13.56
C VAL A 73 9.34 -38.34 12.05
N LYS A 74 9.77 -39.40 11.34
CA LYS A 74 9.49 -39.54 9.91
C LYS A 74 8.00 -39.84 9.71
N ALA A 75 7.41 -39.26 8.66
CA ALA A 75 6.01 -39.44 8.30
C ALA A 75 5.68 -40.81 7.66
N THR A 76 6.07 -41.90 8.35
CA THR A 76 5.73 -43.29 8.01
C THR A 76 5.68 -44.11 9.30
N ASP A 77 4.51 -44.18 9.96
CA ASP A 77 4.07 -45.27 10.87
C ASP A 77 2.70 -44.90 11.52
N PHE A 78 1.62 -45.01 10.74
CA PHE A 78 0.23 -44.96 11.24
C PHE A 78 -0.65 -45.91 10.42
N GLU A 79 -0.51 -47.22 10.64
CA GLU A 79 -1.45 -48.22 10.14
C GLU A 79 -2.59 -48.49 11.14
N ASP A 80 -3.80 -48.55 10.59
CA ASP A 80 -5.06 -49.09 11.14
C ASP A 80 -5.44 -48.79 12.60
N ALA A 81 -6.08 -47.64 12.79
CA ALA A 81 -7.02 -47.40 13.88
C ALA A 81 -8.38 -46.95 13.30
N THR A 82 -9.17 -47.91 12.81
CA THR A 82 -10.48 -47.70 12.17
C THR A 82 -11.59 -47.28 13.16
N ALA A 83 -11.42 -46.11 13.78
CA ALA A 83 -12.46 -45.42 14.53
C ALA A 83 -13.41 -44.69 13.58
N THR A 84 -14.67 -45.14 13.52
CA THR A 84 -15.71 -44.52 12.68
C THR A 84 -16.14 -43.16 13.24
N LEU A 85 -15.34 -42.13 12.99
CA LEU A 85 -15.72 -40.75 13.21
C LEU A 85 -16.86 -40.39 12.24
N ILE A 86 -18.09 -40.35 12.75
CA ILE A 86 -19.18 -39.67 12.07
C ILE A 86 -18.81 -38.18 12.05
N PRO A 87 -18.63 -37.54 10.88
CA PRO A 87 -18.39 -36.12 10.84
C PRO A 87 -19.69 -35.41 11.25
N THR A 88 -19.76 -34.95 12.51
CA THR A 88 -20.74 -33.96 12.94
C THR A 88 -20.39 -32.64 12.28
N SER A 89 -20.83 -32.48 11.03
CA SER A 89 -20.76 -31.23 10.29
C SER A 89 -21.56 -30.17 11.04
N SER A 90 -20.83 -29.31 11.76
CA SER A 90 -21.36 -28.07 12.31
C SER A 90 -21.84 -27.20 11.15
N THR A 91 -23.14 -27.24 10.85
CA THR A 91 -23.76 -26.49 9.75
C THR A 91 -24.01 -25.02 10.09
N THR A 92 -23.42 -24.51 11.17
CA THR A 92 -23.25 -23.08 11.40
C THR A 92 -22.39 -22.50 10.28
N PRO A 93 -22.89 -21.60 9.42
CA PRO A 93 -22.07 -20.97 8.40
C PRO A 93 -20.97 -20.12 9.04
N HIS A 94 -19.84 -19.96 8.33
CA HIS A 94 -18.76 -19.08 8.78
C HIS A 94 -19.29 -17.66 9.02
N PRO A 95 -18.94 -16.96 10.11
CA PRO A 95 -19.48 -15.61 10.40
C PRO A 95 -19.35 -14.65 9.22
N LEU A 96 -18.23 -14.69 8.52
CA LEU A 96 -17.96 -13.91 7.30
C LEU A 96 -19.02 -14.08 6.18
N LEU A 97 -19.69 -15.23 6.08
CA LEU A 97 -20.77 -15.46 5.11
C LEU A 97 -22.02 -14.63 5.37
N THR A 98 -22.14 -13.99 6.55
CA THR A 98 -23.24 -13.06 6.87
C THR A 98 -23.08 -11.68 6.24
N TYR A 99 -21.86 -11.32 5.80
CA TYR A 99 -21.60 -10.08 5.06
C TYR A 99 -21.95 -10.18 3.56
N LEU A 100 -22.02 -11.40 3.02
CA LEU A 100 -22.25 -11.61 1.59
C LEU A 100 -23.74 -11.44 1.22
N PRO A 101 -24.04 -10.83 0.05
CA PRO A 101 -25.41 -10.69 -0.41
C PRO A 101 -26.01 -12.05 -0.80
N PRO A 102 -27.33 -12.25 -0.63
CA PRO A 102 -27.99 -13.46 -1.09
C PRO A 102 -27.91 -13.56 -2.61
N SER A 103 -27.53 -14.73 -3.13
CA SER A 103 -27.40 -14.96 -4.58
C SER A 103 -28.69 -14.62 -5.33
N PRO A 104 -28.66 -13.75 -6.37
CA PRO A 104 -29.85 -13.40 -7.15
C PRO A 104 -30.51 -14.61 -7.79
N ARG A 105 -31.84 -14.57 -7.97
CA ARG A 105 -32.55 -15.70 -8.60
C ARG A 105 -32.28 -15.75 -10.10
N PRO A 106 -32.35 -16.94 -10.74
CA PRO A 106 -32.20 -17.06 -12.18
C PRO A 106 -33.18 -16.14 -12.95
N GLY A 107 -32.63 -15.15 -13.65
CA GLY A 107 -33.38 -14.16 -14.43
C GLY A 107 -33.71 -12.84 -13.71
N GLU A 108 -33.36 -12.68 -12.42
CA GLU A 108 -33.36 -11.36 -11.78
C GLU A 108 -32.12 -10.57 -12.27
N PRO A 109 -32.25 -9.26 -12.61
CA PRO A 109 -31.13 -8.46 -13.03
C PRO A 109 -30.21 -8.15 -11.84
N TYR A 110 -28.90 -8.30 -12.03
CA TYR A 110 -27.92 -7.78 -11.08
C TYR A 110 -28.04 -6.25 -11.05
N LEU A 111 -28.41 -5.70 -9.90
CA LEU A 111 -28.26 -4.27 -9.64
C LEU A 111 -26.75 -3.97 -9.47
N THR A 112 -26.31 -2.77 -9.85
CA THR A 112 -24.93 -2.28 -9.66
C THR A 112 -24.93 -1.29 -8.47
N PRO A 113 -25.11 -1.78 -7.23
CA PRO A 113 -26.01 -1.13 -6.29
C PRO A 113 -25.32 -0.16 -5.34
N THR A 114 -23.99 -0.14 -5.28
CA THR A 114 -23.17 0.83 -4.52
C THR A 114 -23.65 2.26 -4.84
N PRO A 115 -24.38 2.95 -3.95
CA PRO A 115 -24.99 4.23 -4.28
C PRO A 115 -23.97 5.36 -4.05
N ASP A 116 -23.57 6.05 -5.11
CA ASP A 116 -22.92 7.36 -4.99
C ASP A 116 -23.91 8.44 -5.44
N SER A 117 -23.80 9.63 -4.86
CA SER A 117 -24.58 10.78 -5.27
C SER A 117 -24.07 11.28 -6.63
N LEU A 118 -24.96 11.87 -7.44
CA LEU A 118 -24.51 12.63 -8.60
C LEU A 118 -23.66 13.81 -8.12
N ARG A 119 -22.55 14.08 -8.80
CA ARG A 119 -21.56 15.09 -8.41
C ARG A 119 -21.44 16.12 -9.51
N ASP A 120 -21.45 17.41 -9.16
CA ASP A 120 -21.13 18.45 -10.12
C ASP A 120 -19.67 18.28 -10.59
N PRO A 121 -19.40 18.27 -11.91
CA PRO A 121 -18.04 18.16 -12.41
C PRO A 121 -17.21 19.40 -12.02
N PRO A 122 -15.89 19.24 -11.82
CA PRO A 122 -15.02 20.35 -11.46
C PRO A 122 -14.96 21.39 -12.59
N PHE A 123 -14.73 22.65 -12.23
CA PHE A 123 -14.50 23.70 -13.22
C PHE A 123 -13.19 23.44 -13.98
N ILE A 124 -13.31 23.15 -15.29
CA ILE A 124 -12.18 23.03 -16.21
C ILE A 124 -11.95 24.39 -16.88
N ARG A 125 -10.73 24.91 -16.75
CA ARG A 125 -10.31 26.22 -17.30
C ARG A 125 -10.25 26.18 -18.83
N THR A 126 -10.81 27.19 -19.49
CA THR A 126 -10.92 27.28 -20.96
C THR A 126 -9.89 28.19 -21.64
N GLU A 127 -9.08 28.91 -20.86
CA GLU A 127 -8.12 29.91 -21.33
C GLU A 127 -6.73 29.69 -20.70
N SER A 128 -5.65 30.06 -21.40
CA SER A 128 -4.30 29.93 -20.87
C SER A 128 -4.00 30.95 -19.76
N GLU A 129 -3.25 30.53 -18.75
CA GLU A 129 -2.90 31.35 -17.57
C GLU A 129 -1.38 31.62 -17.51
N ASN A 130 -0.94 32.68 -16.82
CA ASN A 130 0.48 32.92 -16.56
C ASN A 130 0.78 32.60 -15.08
N TYR A 131 1.69 31.65 -14.84
CA TYR A 131 2.11 31.25 -13.51
C TYR A 131 3.57 31.62 -13.24
N VAL A 132 3.84 32.22 -12.08
CA VAL A 132 5.21 32.55 -11.66
C VAL A 132 5.70 31.49 -10.66
N VAL A 133 6.73 30.73 -11.02
CA VAL A 133 7.27 29.60 -10.24
C VAL A 133 7.67 30.05 -8.84
N GLN A 134 7.17 29.36 -7.81
CA GLN A 134 7.44 29.62 -6.40
C GLN A 134 8.53 28.69 -5.82
N PRO A 135 9.17 29.04 -4.69
CA PRO A 135 10.10 28.15 -4.02
C PRO A 135 9.44 26.82 -3.61
N GLY A 136 9.99 25.69 -4.07
CA GLY A 136 9.46 24.36 -3.76
C GLY A 136 8.38 23.84 -4.72
N ASP A 137 8.15 24.53 -5.84
CA ASP A 137 7.41 23.96 -6.97
C ASP A 137 8.28 23.02 -7.81
N SER A 138 7.66 22.00 -8.38
CA SER A 138 8.15 21.24 -9.54
C SER A 138 7.20 21.46 -10.71
N LEU A 139 7.65 21.19 -11.95
CA LEU A 139 6.79 21.25 -13.14
C LEU A 139 5.54 20.38 -12.93
N SER A 140 5.74 19.16 -12.43
CA SER A 140 4.70 18.19 -12.10
C SER A 140 3.65 18.73 -11.13
N LEU A 141 4.08 19.41 -10.07
CA LEU A 141 3.18 20.02 -9.08
C LEU A 141 2.40 21.20 -9.66
N ILE A 142 3.01 21.99 -10.54
CA ILE A 142 2.33 23.08 -11.26
C ILE A 142 1.29 22.49 -12.23
N ALA A 143 1.70 21.54 -13.07
CA ALA A 143 0.84 20.84 -14.01
C ALA A 143 -0.40 20.27 -13.33
N TYR A 144 -0.20 19.58 -12.21
CA TYR A 144 -1.28 19.00 -11.44
C TYR A 144 -2.25 20.04 -10.86
N ARG A 145 -1.75 21.10 -10.19
CA ARG A 145 -2.60 22.21 -9.67
C ARG A 145 -3.49 22.85 -10.74
N PHE A 146 -3.03 22.88 -11.99
CA PHE A 146 -3.74 23.48 -13.12
C PHE A 146 -4.54 22.49 -13.98
N GLY A 147 -4.56 21.20 -13.61
CA GLY A 147 -5.29 20.14 -14.30
C GLY A 147 -4.80 19.88 -15.74
N VAL A 148 -3.49 19.96 -15.99
CA VAL A 148 -2.86 19.76 -17.30
C VAL A 148 -1.73 18.73 -17.25
N SER A 149 -1.40 18.11 -18.39
CA SER A 149 -0.18 17.31 -18.54
C SER A 149 1.07 18.20 -18.41
N PRO A 150 2.16 17.74 -17.75
CA PRO A 150 3.45 18.43 -17.77
C PRO A 150 3.96 18.68 -19.20
N LEU A 151 3.65 17.81 -20.16
CA LEU A 151 4.03 17.94 -21.57
C LEU A 151 3.50 19.24 -22.20
N LEU A 152 2.23 19.59 -21.92
CA LEU A 152 1.63 20.83 -22.44
C LEU A 152 2.37 22.08 -21.93
N ILE A 153 2.86 22.07 -20.69
CA ILE A 153 3.63 23.20 -20.14
C ILE A 153 5.04 23.23 -20.75
N ILE A 154 5.65 22.08 -21.01
CA ILE A 154 6.95 21.99 -21.70
C ILE A 154 6.86 22.57 -23.11
N GLU A 155 5.90 22.11 -23.90
CA GLU A 155 5.68 22.56 -25.28
C GLU A 155 5.31 24.05 -25.37
N ALA A 156 4.52 24.56 -24.42
CA ALA A 156 4.10 25.96 -24.40
C ALA A 156 5.18 26.95 -23.89
N ASN A 157 6.33 26.46 -23.40
CA ASN A 157 7.39 27.28 -22.80
C ASN A 157 8.82 26.90 -23.25
N ASP A 158 8.95 26.06 -24.29
CA ASP A 158 10.24 25.56 -24.82
C ASP A 158 11.17 24.95 -23.71
N ILE A 159 10.61 24.23 -22.74
CA ILE A 159 11.36 23.74 -21.57
C ILE A 159 12.27 22.56 -21.95
N VAL A 160 13.56 22.83 -22.09
CA VAL A 160 14.58 21.81 -22.44
C VAL A 160 14.80 20.77 -21.33
N ASN A 161 14.54 21.10 -20.06
CA ASN A 161 14.67 20.17 -18.94
C ASN A 161 13.56 20.41 -17.90
N ALA A 162 12.63 19.45 -17.80
CA ALA A 162 11.49 19.48 -16.88
C ALA A 162 11.89 19.58 -15.39
N ASN A 163 13.08 19.08 -15.02
CA ASN A 163 13.60 19.09 -13.66
C ASN A 163 14.31 20.39 -13.26
N LEU A 164 14.42 21.37 -14.16
CA LEU A 164 15.14 22.61 -13.92
C LEU A 164 14.27 23.84 -14.16
N LEU A 165 13.33 24.09 -13.24
CA LEU A 165 12.61 25.35 -13.15
C LEU A 165 13.38 26.36 -12.29
N ALA A 166 13.40 27.62 -12.72
CA ALA A 166 13.95 28.72 -11.91
C ALA A 166 12.83 29.39 -11.10
N VAL A 167 13.09 29.70 -9.82
CA VAL A 167 12.17 30.51 -9.02
C VAL A 167 12.01 31.89 -9.68
N TRP A 168 10.77 32.38 -9.74
CA TRP A 168 10.34 33.58 -10.48
C TRP A 168 10.36 33.47 -12.02
N GLN A 169 10.60 32.28 -12.58
CA GLN A 169 10.29 31.99 -13.99
C GLN A 169 8.78 32.15 -14.22
N ASN A 170 8.39 32.86 -15.28
CA ASN A 170 7.00 32.91 -15.72
C ASN A 170 6.74 31.79 -16.74
N LEU A 171 5.72 31.00 -16.50
CA LEU A 171 5.25 29.91 -17.35
C LEU A 171 3.86 30.22 -17.88
N LEU A 172 3.67 30.07 -19.19
CA LEU A 172 2.35 30.00 -19.83
C LEU A 172 1.78 28.60 -19.56
N ILE A 173 0.65 28.52 -18.86
CA ILE A 173 -0.05 27.26 -18.58
C ILE A 173 -1.22 27.13 -19.57
N PRO A 174 -1.18 26.22 -20.57
CA PRO A 174 -2.26 26.05 -21.53
C PRO A 174 -3.59 25.68 -20.88
N ALA A 175 -4.70 25.86 -21.60
CA ALA A 175 -5.96 25.23 -21.24
C ALA A 175 -5.88 23.70 -21.46
N PRO A 176 -6.47 22.86 -20.58
CA PRO A 176 -6.54 21.41 -20.80
C PRO A 176 -7.34 21.03 -22.05
N ILE A 177 -6.97 19.96 -22.74
CA ILE A 177 -7.72 19.47 -23.91
C ILE A 177 -8.89 18.59 -23.43
N LEU A 178 -9.99 19.22 -23.00
CA LEU A 178 -11.17 18.54 -22.49
C LEU A 178 -11.79 17.61 -23.56
N ARG A 179 -11.98 16.35 -23.18
CA ARG A 179 -12.73 15.33 -23.94
C ARG A 179 -14.12 15.14 -23.33
N GLU A 180 -14.95 14.35 -24.00
CA GLU A 180 -16.23 13.87 -23.44
C GLU A 180 -16.05 13.21 -22.06
N PRO A 181 -17.03 13.30 -21.14
CA PRO A 181 -17.02 12.61 -19.86
C PRO A 181 -16.82 11.09 -19.97
N GLY A 182 -16.19 10.51 -18.96
CA GLY A 182 -15.88 9.09 -18.91
C GLY A 182 -17.13 8.19 -18.82
N PRO A 183 -16.99 6.88 -19.10
CA PRO A 183 -18.08 5.92 -18.92
C PRO A 183 -18.70 6.02 -17.52
N SER A 184 -20.04 6.06 -17.50
CA SER A 184 -20.85 6.01 -16.28
C SER A 184 -21.20 4.57 -15.87
N PHE A 185 -20.56 3.60 -16.51
CA PHE A 185 -20.63 2.19 -16.18
C PHE A 185 -19.81 1.93 -14.90
N LYS A 186 -20.40 1.23 -13.91
CA LYS A 186 -19.68 0.82 -12.70
C LYS A 186 -19.01 -0.53 -12.95
N ILE A 187 -17.71 -0.58 -12.73
CA ILE A 187 -16.87 -1.76 -13.00
C ILE A 187 -16.91 -2.72 -11.81
N ILE A 188 -16.76 -2.20 -10.59
CA ILE A 188 -16.74 -2.95 -9.32
C ILE A 188 -17.47 -2.16 -8.22
N PRO A 189 -18.04 -2.82 -7.19
CA PRO A 189 -18.50 -2.16 -5.96
C PRO A 189 -17.32 -1.62 -5.14
N ASP A 190 -17.60 -0.78 -4.15
CA ASP A 190 -16.54 -0.22 -3.29
C ASP A 190 -15.85 -1.33 -2.46
N SER A 191 -16.61 -2.35 -2.05
CA SER A 191 -16.11 -3.52 -1.29
C SER A 191 -15.23 -4.50 -2.09
N GLU A 192 -15.11 -4.33 -3.41
CA GLU A 192 -14.24 -5.16 -4.26
C GLU A 192 -12.97 -4.43 -4.70
N LEU A 193 -12.83 -3.13 -4.40
CA LEU A 193 -11.52 -2.48 -4.43
C LEU A 193 -10.76 -2.74 -3.13
N VAL A 194 -11.43 -2.51 -2.00
CA VAL A 194 -10.91 -2.71 -0.66
C VAL A 194 -10.76 -4.21 -0.35
N TYR A 195 -9.73 -4.61 0.38
CA TYR A 195 -9.62 -5.97 0.94
C TYR A 195 -10.55 -6.13 2.15
N GLY A 196 -11.86 -6.11 1.88
CA GLY A 196 -12.94 -6.21 2.87
C GLY A 196 -13.51 -7.63 3.04
N PRO A 197 -14.65 -7.79 3.74
CA PRO A 197 -15.13 -9.09 4.23
C PRO A 197 -15.35 -10.16 3.15
N ALA A 198 -15.72 -9.77 1.92
CA ALA A 198 -15.87 -10.70 0.80
C ALA A 198 -14.54 -11.32 0.33
N GLY A 199 -13.41 -10.63 0.56
CA GLY A 199 -12.06 -11.14 0.28
C GLY A 199 -11.46 -11.96 1.41
N ALA A 200 -12.02 -11.92 2.63
CA ALA A 200 -11.44 -12.53 3.83
C ALA A 200 -11.31 -14.08 3.76
N LEU A 201 -12.10 -14.73 2.89
CA LEU A 201 -12.03 -16.17 2.60
C LEU A 201 -11.48 -16.49 1.19
N PHE A 202 -10.82 -15.52 0.54
CA PHE A 202 -10.24 -15.72 -0.78
C PHE A 202 -8.82 -16.29 -0.69
N ASP A 203 -8.68 -17.56 -1.02
CA ASP A 203 -7.42 -18.32 -1.02
C ASP A 203 -6.60 -18.01 -2.29
N VAL A 204 -5.63 -17.10 -2.15
CA VAL A 204 -4.79 -16.60 -3.26
C VAL A 204 -3.96 -17.72 -3.89
N HIS A 205 -3.21 -18.47 -3.08
CA HIS A 205 -2.37 -19.57 -3.51
C HIS A 205 -3.17 -20.61 -4.28
N ARG A 206 -4.30 -21.05 -3.71
CA ARG A 206 -5.17 -22.02 -4.36
C ARG A 206 -5.70 -21.50 -5.69
N VAL A 207 -6.16 -20.25 -5.79
CA VAL A 207 -6.70 -19.72 -7.05
C VAL A 207 -5.62 -19.70 -8.14
N ILE A 208 -4.38 -19.36 -7.79
CA ILE A 208 -3.26 -19.38 -8.75
C ILE A 208 -2.96 -20.82 -9.19
N THR A 209 -2.94 -21.80 -8.27
CA THR A 209 -2.79 -23.23 -8.60
C THR A 209 -3.97 -23.80 -9.40
N ASP A 210 -5.22 -23.40 -9.11
CA ASP A 210 -6.43 -23.84 -9.81
C ASP A 210 -6.49 -23.30 -11.27
N TRP A 211 -5.75 -22.21 -11.59
CA TRP A 211 -5.58 -21.70 -12.96
C TRP A 211 -4.31 -22.21 -13.68
N GLY A 212 -3.17 -22.30 -12.98
CA GLY A 212 -1.94 -22.93 -13.50
C GLY A 212 -1.16 -22.14 -14.57
N GLY A 213 -1.39 -20.84 -14.73
CA GLY A 213 -0.57 -19.98 -15.59
C GLY A 213 0.81 -19.66 -15.00
N PHE A 214 1.60 -18.85 -15.71
CA PHE A 214 2.98 -18.45 -15.37
C PHE A 214 3.16 -17.95 -13.93
N LEU A 215 2.15 -17.30 -13.34
CA LEU A 215 2.16 -16.85 -11.94
C LEU A 215 2.34 -17.99 -10.91
N GLU A 216 1.99 -19.24 -11.26
CA GLU A 216 2.20 -20.44 -10.42
C GLU A 216 3.68 -20.79 -10.24
N GLN A 217 4.54 -20.39 -11.19
CA GLN A 217 5.96 -20.74 -11.25
C GLN A 217 6.86 -19.51 -11.12
N TYR A 218 6.28 -18.37 -10.74
CA TYR A 218 6.99 -17.12 -10.54
C TYR A 218 7.50 -16.99 -9.11
N GLU A 219 8.78 -16.63 -8.98
CA GLU A 219 9.46 -16.32 -7.71
C GLU A 219 10.22 -14.99 -7.86
N GLU A 220 10.25 -14.18 -6.80
CA GLU A 220 10.91 -12.85 -6.76
C GLU A 220 11.50 -12.57 -5.37
N GLU A 221 12.74 -12.07 -5.30
CA GLU A 221 13.35 -11.60 -4.05
C GLU A 221 12.73 -10.25 -3.65
N VAL A 222 11.90 -10.25 -2.60
CA VAL A 222 11.28 -9.05 -2.03
C VAL A 222 11.82 -8.84 -0.62
N GLU A 223 12.43 -7.68 -0.37
CA GLU A 223 12.95 -7.28 0.96
C GLU A 223 13.94 -8.31 1.57
N GLY A 224 14.64 -9.08 0.72
CA GLY A 224 15.59 -10.13 1.12
C GLY A 224 14.97 -11.51 1.35
N LEU A 225 13.69 -11.71 1.00
CA LEU A 225 12.98 -12.99 1.04
C LEU A 225 12.56 -13.40 -0.37
N GLU A 226 12.86 -14.65 -0.75
CA GLU A 226 12.32 -15.26 -1.97
C GLU A 226 10.82 -15.54 -1.75
N LEU A 227 9.95 -14.90 -2.54
CA LEU A 227 8.50 -15.02 -2.45
C LEU A 227 7.91 -15.61 -3.73
N SER A 228 6.90 -16.47 -3.62
CA SER A 228 6.14 -16.92 -4.80
C SER A 228 5.22 -15.80 -5.32
N GLY A 229 4.79 -15.88 -6.57
CA GLY A 229 3.81 -14.97 -7.15
C GLY A 229 2.49 -14.88 -6.34
N ALA A 230 2.12 -15.94 -5.63
CA ALA A 230 0.98 -15.94 -4.71
C ALA A 230 1.26 -15.14 -3.43
N ASP A 231 2.46 -15.31 -2.84
CA ASP A 231 2.88 -14.54 -1.67
C ASP A 231 2.99 -13.05 -1.99
N VAL A 232 3.51 -12.69 -3.18
CA VAL A 232 3.59 -11.29 -3.65
C VAL A 232 2.20 -10.65 -3.80
N ILE A 233 1.24 -11.35 -4.44
CA ILE A 233 -0.17 -10.89 -4.53
C ILE A 233 -0.75 -10.68 -3.12
N GLN A 234 -0.52 -11.64 -2.22
CA GLN A 234 -1.06 -11.61 -0.86
C GLN A 234 -0.43 -10.50 0.00
N LEU A 235 0.88 -10.27 -0.14
CA LEU A 235 1.64 -9.23 0.55
C LEU A 235 1.18 -7.83 0.15
N VAL A 236 1.04 -7.56 -1.16
CA VAL A 236 0.52 -6.28 -1.66
C VAL A 236 -0.94 -6.08 -1.23
N SER A 237 -1.76 -7.13 -1.27
CA SER A 237 -3.16 -7.08 -0.81
C SER A 237 -3.26 -6.67 0.65
N TYR A 238 -2.44 -7.27 1.53
CA TYR A 238 -2.39 -6.93 2.94
C TYR A 238 -1.86 -5.53 3.21
N ARG A 239 -0.73 -5.14 2.61
CA ARG A 239 -0.05 -3.87 2.87
C ARG A 239 -0.88 -2.67 2.41
N TYR A 240 -1.45 -2.71 1.20
CA TYR A 240 -2.27 -1.62 0.67
C TYR A 240 -3.76 -1.71 1.07
N SER A 241 -4.22 -2.84 1.62
CA SER A 241 -5.63 -3.18 1.86
C SER A 241 -6.48 -3.17 0.58
N VAL A 242 -5.94 -3.76 -0.50
CA VAL A 242 -6.58 -3.88 -1.83
C VAL A 242 -6.92 -5.35 -2.12
N ASN A 243 -8.10 -5.60 -2.70
CA ASN A 243 -8.64 -6.96 -2.86
C ASN A 243 -7.78 -7.81 -3.84
N PRO A 244 -7.34 -9.02 -3.45
CA PRO A 244 -6.51 -9.88 -4.30
C PRO A 244 -7.19 -10.28 -5.62
N ARG A 245 -8.53 -10.39 -5.67
CA ARG A 245 -9.26 -10.66 -6.93
C ARG A 245 -9.09 -9.53 -7.93
N LEU A 246 -9.06 -8.29 -7.46
CA LEU A 246 -8.84 -7.13 -8.32
C LEU A 246 -7.40 -7.10 -8.87
N LEU A 247 -6.41 -7.41 -8.02
CA LEU A 247 -5.00 -7.51 -8.46
C LEU A 247 -4.81 -8.63 -9.50
N LEU A 248 -5.33 -9.83 -9.24
CA LEU A 248 -5.27 -10.98 -10.15
C LEU A 248 -5.97 -10.68 -11.49
N ALA A 249 -7.16 -10.07 -11.46
CA ALA A 249 -7.87 -9.70 -12.68
C ALA A 249 -7.13 -8.64 -13.51
N LEU A 250 -6.48 -7.66 -12.86
CA LEU A 250 -5.71 -6.61 -13.55
C LEU A 250 -4.42 -7.16 -14.18
N LEU A 251 -3.75 -8.08 -13.49
CA LEU A 251 -2.58 -8.79 -14.00
C LEU A 251 -2.95 -9.65 -15.22
N GLU A 252 -4.03 -10.43 -15.12
CA GLU A 252 -4.55 -11.20 -16.27
C GLU A 252 -4.93 -10.29 -17.45
N TYR A 253 -5.56 -9.14 -17.18
CA TYR A 253 -5.96 -8.20 -18.23
C TYR A 253 -4.77 -7.59 -19.00
N GLN A 254 -3.65 -7.31 -18.32
CA GLN A 254 -2.49 -6.66 -18.93
C GLN A 254 -1.54 -7.64 -19.64
N SER A 255 -1.31 -8.81 -19.05
CA SER A 255 -0.23 -9.71 -19.49
C SER A 255 -0.61 -11.19 -19.53
N GLY A 256 -1.73 -11.59 -18.92
CA GLY A 256 -2.24 -12.96 -18.99
C GLY A 256 -1.53 -13.97 -18.08
N TRP A 257 -0.78 -13.52 -17.07
CA TRP A 257 0.01 -14.40 -16.20
C TRP A 257 -0.80 -15.45 -15.43
N LEU A 258 -2.11 -15.25 -15.25
CA LEU A 258 -2.94 -16.19 -14.49
C LEU A 258 -3.37 -17.37 -15.36
N THR A 259 -3.66 -17.15 -16.65
CA THR A 259 -4.13 -18.21 -17.57
C THR A 259 -3.10 -18.71 -18.59
N ARG A 260 -1.96 -18.03 -18.77
CA ARG A 260 -0.94 -18.36 -19.78
C ARG A 260 0.42 -18.69 -19.17
N GLU A 261 1.07 -19.72 -19.69
CA GLU A 261 2.48 -20.04 -19.46
C GLU A 261 3.42 -19.18 -20.34
N ASP A 262 2.96 -18.72 -21.52
CA ASP A 262 3.80 -18.18 -22.60
C ASP A 262 3.99 -16.64 -22.55
N ILE A 263 4.54 -16.14 -21.43
CA ILE A 263 4.68 -14.71 -21.15
C ILE A 263 5.89 -14.08 -21.90
N PRO A 264 5.71 -12.94 -22.61
CA PRO A 264 6.81 -12.20 -23.23
C PRO A 264 7.80 -11.61 -22.19
N PRO A 265 9.12 -11.55 -22.46
CA PRO A 265 10.11 -11.04 -21.50
C PRO A 265 9.81 -9.63 -20.95
N ASP A 266 9.39 -8.70 -21.82
CA ASP A 266 9.02 -7.34 -21.40
C ASP A 266 7.84 -7.34 -20.39
N SER A 267 6.91 -8.29 -20.56
CA SER A 267 5.79 -8.54 -19.64
C SER A 267 6.18 -9.31 -18.39
N VAL A 268 7.39 -9.89 -18.31
CA VAL A 268 7.97 -10.43 -17.07
C VAL A 268 8.59 -9.28 -16.25
N THR A 269 9.24 -8.31 -16.90
CA THR A 269 9.80 -7.12 -16.23
C THR A 269 8.73 -6.13 -15.79
N TYR A 270 7.68 -5.93 -16.60
CA TYR A 270 6.57 -5.00 -16.34
C TYR A 270 5.19 -5.68 -16.53
N PRO A 271 4.78 -6.62 -15.64
CA PRO A 271 3.49 -7.32 -15.67
C PRO A 271 2.22 -6.48 -15.92
N ILE A 272 2.23 -5.19 -15.57
CA ILE A 272 1.09 -4.28 -15.73
C ILE A 272 1.27 -3.30 -16.91
N GLY A 273 2.46 -3.28 -17.52
CA GLY A 273 2.81 -2.39 -18.63
C GLY A 273 3.24 -0.97 -18.21
N TYR A 274 3.40 -0.69 -16.90
CA TYR A 274 3.91 0.61 -16.45
C TYR A 274 5.45 0.61 -16.42
N ILE A 275 6.06 1.09 -17.51
CA ILE A 275 7.50 1.05 -17.72
C ILE A 275 8.19 2.15 -16.90
N HIS A 276 8.72 1.79 -15.73
CA HIS A 276 9.49 2.69 -14.86
C HIS A 276 10.45 1.88 -13.96
N GLU A 277 11.70 2.30 -13.82
CA GLU A 277 12.75 1.47 -13.17
C GLU A 277 12.47 1.16 -11.69
N ASP A 278 12.00 2.12 -10.90
CA ASP A 278 11.57 1.93 -9.50
C ASP A 278 10.42 0.91 -9.30
N TRP A 279 9.75 0.47 -10.38
CA TRP A 279 8.54 -0.37 -10.32
C TRP A 279 8.67 -1.66 -11.15
N GLN A 280 9.90 -2.15 -11.38
CA GLN A 280 10.14 -3.46 -12.01
C GLN A 280 9.64 -4.63 -11.15
N GLY A 281 9.45 -5.79 -11.79
CA GLY A 281 9.03 -7.02 -11.11
C GLY A 281 7.54 -7.07 -10.77
N LEU A 282 7.08 -8.17 -10.18
CA LEU A 282 5.67 -8.33 -9.82
C LEU A 282 5.35 -7.47 -8.59
N PHE A 283 6.20 -7.48 -7.57
CA PHE A 283 6.02 -6.68 -6.36
C PHE A 283 6.00 -5.18 -6.65
N GLY A 284 6.89 -4.70 -7.53
CA GLY A 284 6.93 -3.30 -7.97
C GLY A 284 5.67 -2.91 -8.74
N GLN A 285 5.32 -3.62 -9.82
CA GLN A 285 4.12 -3.30 -10.61
C GLN A 285 2.82 -3.40 -9.80
N LEU A 286 2.68 -4.39 -8.92
CA LEU A 286 1.49 -4.54 -8.08
C LEU A 286 1.42 -3.48 -6.97
N SER A 287 2.56 -3.09 -6.39
CA SER A 287 2.63 -1.94 -5.47
C SER A 287 2.20 -0.64 -6.15
N PHE A 288 2.65 -0.41 -7.39
CA PHE A 288 2.14 0.71 -8.21
C PHE A 288 0.62 0.59 -8.41
N VAL A 289 0.10 -0.56 -8.85
CA VAL A 289 -1.34 -0.79 -9.06
C VAL A 289 -2.14 -0.47 -7.81
N ALA A 290 -1.78 -1.07 -6.67
CA ALA A 290 -2.51 -0.91 -5.42
C ALA A 290 -2.48 0.55 -4.94
N ASN A 291 -1.34 1.25 -5.10
CA ASN A 291 -1.21 2.66 -4.80
C ASN A 291 -2.13 3.55 -5.67
N GLN A 292 -2.25 3.28 -6.98
CA GLN A 292 -3.08 4.07 -7.89
C GLN A 292 -4.58 3.72 -7.83
N LEU A 293 -4.94 2.47 -7.51
CA LEU A 293 -6.31 2.07 -7.19
C LEU A 293 -6.80 2.82 -5.93
N ASN A 294 -6.02 2.73 -4.86
CA ASN A 294 -6.28 3.48 -3.63
C ASN A 294 -6.37 4.99 -3.90
N ARG A 295 -5.44 5.56 -4.70
CA ARG A 295 -5.45 6.99 -5.02
C ARG A 295 -6.78 7.47 -5.60
N GLY A 296 -7.29 6.77 -6.63
CA GLY A 296 -8.59 7.13 -7.22
C GLY A 296 -9.74 6.95 -6.23
N TYR A 297 -9.74 5.85 -5.49
CA TYR A 297 -10.73 5.55 -4.45
C TYR A 297 -10.78 6.64 -3.38
N TYR A 298 -9.69 6.87 -2.64
CA TYR A 298 -9.67 7.79 -1.50
C TYR A 298 -9.76 9.26 -1.89
N LEU A 299 -9.30 9.66 -3.10
CA LEU A 299 -9.64 10.97 -3.65
C LEU A 299 -11.15 11.12 -3.83
N TRP A 300 -11.82 10.12 -4.43
CA TRP A 300 -13.26 10.15 -4.63
C TRP A 300 -14.04 10.11 -3.30
N ARG A 301 -13.63 9.30 -2.32
CA ARG A 301 -14.19 9.33 -0.95
C ARG A 301 -13.98 10.70 -0.28
N ALA A 302 -12.87 11.39 -0.57
CA ALA A 302 -12.60 12.76 -0.13
C ALA A 302 -13.33 13.88 -0.93
N GLY A 303 -14.21 13.51 -1.86
CA GLY A 303 -15.02 14.46 -2.65
C GLY A 303 -14.34 15.02 -3.90
N TRP A 304 -13.27 14.38 -4.39
CA TRP A 304 -12.76 14.62 -5.74
C TRP A 304 -13.78 14.21 -6.80
N ALA A 305 -13.71 14.84 -7.97
CA ALA A 305 -14.63 14.64 -9.08
C ALA A 305 -13.93 14.74 -10.45
N GLY A 306 -12.63 14.46 -10.52
CA GLY A 306 -11.81 14.59 -11.73
C GLY A 306 -10.97 15.87 -11.80
N PRO A 307 -10.38 16.16 -12.97
CA PRO A 307 -10.32 15.28 -14.15
C PRO A 307 -9.21 14.23 -14.03
N TYR A 308 -9.34 13.11 -14.75
CA TYR A 308 -8.20 12.31 -15.17
C TYR A 308 -7.39 13.12 -16.19
N VAL A 309 -6.06 13.10 -16.08
CA VAL A 309 -5.13 13.83 -16.97
C VAL A 309 -4.28 12.79 -17.69
N PHE A 310 -4.24 12.85 -19.02
CA PHE A 310 -3.51 11.93 -19.87
C PHE A 310 -2.25 12.60 -20.44
N ASP A 311 -1.24 11.79 -20.79
CA ASP A 311 0.05 12.29 -21.29
C ASP A 311 -0.09 13.21 -22.52
N ASP A 312 -1.05 12.92 -23.41
CA ASP A 312 -1.38 13.72 -24.61
C ASP A 312 -1.95 15.12 -24.29
N GLY A 313 -2.01 15.51 -23.02
CA GLY A 313 -2.59 16.78 -22.58
C GLY A 313 -4.11 16.81 -22.56
N SER A 314 -4.76 15.69 -22.91
CA SER A 314 -6.20 15.59 -22.81
C SER A 314 -6.67 15.24 -21.41
N VAL A 315 -7.89 15.64 -21.11
CA VAL A 315 -8.50 15.46 -19.79
C VAL A 315 -9.92 14.94 -19.90
N VAL A 316 -10.29 14.03 -19.00
CA VAL A 316 -11.61 13.42 -18.92
C VAL A 316 -12.15 13.57 -17.50
N VAL A 317 -13.33 14.15 -17.34
CA VAL A 317 -14.05 14.08 -16.06
C VAL A 317 -14.71 12.70 -15.90
N PRO A 318 -14.75 12.10 -14.69
CA PRO A 318 -15.48 10.87 -14.41
C PRO A 318 -16.93 10.88 -14.91
N GLY A 319 -17.47 9.68 -15.16
CA GLY A 319 -18.88 9.50 -15.49
C GLY A 319 -19.82 9.88 -14.34
N GLN A 320 -21.08 10.17 -14.65
CA GLN A 320 -22.07 10.53 -13.63
C GLN A 320 -22.58 9.27 -12.92
N GLY A 321 -22.57 9.30 -11.57
CA GLY A 321 -23.08 8.19 -10.75
C GLY A 321 -22.16 6.95 -10.69
N VAL A 322 -20.88 7.08 -11.04
CA VAL A 322 -19.85 6.07 -10.70
C VAL A 322 -19.58 6.07 -9.19
N ASN A 323 -19.08 4.95 -8.67
CA ASN A 323 -18.69 4.78 -7.27
C ASN A 323 -17.15 4.82 -7.09
N ALA A 324 -16.67 4.86 -5.85
CA ALA A 324 -15.24 4.98 -5.55
C ALA A 324 -14.42 3.79 -6.09
N GLY A 325 -14.96 2.56 -6.01
CA GLY A 325 -14.33 1.36 -6.58
C GLY A 325 -14.05 1.50 -8.08
N THR A 326 -15.06 1.95 -8.83
CA THR A 326 -14.91 2.24 -10.27
C THR A 326 -13.91 3.37 -10.54
N VAL A 327 -13.88 4.41 -9.71
CA VAL A 327 -12.96 5.56 -9.88
C VAL A 327 -11.51 5.19 -9.56
N GLY A 328 -11.26 4.27 -8.63
CA GLY A 328 -9.93 3.66 -8.44
C GLY A 328 -9.42 2.96 -9.71
N VAL A 329 -10.24 2.10 -10.31
CA VAL A 329 -9.92 1.39 -11.56
C VAL A 329 -9.77 2.35 -12.75
N GLN A 330 -10.65 3.34 -12.87
CA GLN A 330 -10.55 4.38 -13.90
C GLN A 330 -9.29 5.23 -13.77
N ASN A 331 -8.87 5.59 -12.54
CA ASN A 331 -7.64 6.30 -12.26
C ASN A 331 -6.42 5.48 -12.69
N LEU A 332 -6.30 4.23 -12.26
CA LEU A 332 -5.21 3.33 -12.66
C LEU A 332 -5.06 3.27 -14.19
N PHE A 333 -6.13 2.96 -14.90
CA PHE A 333 -6.04 2.82 -16.36
C PHE A 333 -5.71 4.13 -17.09
N SER A 334 -5.98 5.31 -16.51
CA SER A 334 -5.60 6.59 -17.13
C SER A 334 -4.09 6.82 -17.18
N LEU A 335 -3.32 6.08 -16.38
CA LEU A 335 -1.85 6.05 -16.37
C LEU A 335 -1.26 4.98 -17.29
N LEU A 336 -2.10 4.16 -17.93
CA LEU A 336 -1.69 3.03 -18.79
C LEU A 336 -2.16 3.17 -20.24
N TYR A 337 -3.20 3.98 -20.50
CA TYR A 337 -3.80 4.12 -21.83
C TYR A 337 -4.21 5.56 -22.14
N GLN A 338 -4.02 5.98 -23.40
CA GLN A 338 -4.57 7.23 -23.93
C GLN A 338 -6.11 7.24 -23.88
N ALA A 339 -6.72 8.42 -23.76
CA ALA A 339 -8.14 8.62 -23.43
C ALA A 339 -9.16 7.86 -24.31
N GLU A 340 -8.84 7.58 -25.58
CA GLU A 340 -9.73 6.83 -26.49
C GLU A 340 -9.72 5.33 -26.18
N THR A 341 -8.53 4.72 -26.07
CA THR A 341 -8.37 3.32 -25.63
C THR A 341 -8.92 3.15 -24.22
N TRP A 342 -8.55 4.05 -23.30
CA TRP A 342 -9.03 4.10 -21.92
C TRP A 342 -10.55 4.01 -21.82
N ARG A 343 -11.30 4.79 -22.62
CA ARG A 343 -12.77 4.79 -22.64
C ARG A 343 -13.36 3.41 -22.95
N THR A 344 -12.66 2.60 -23.75
CA THR A 344 -13.05 1.23 -24.06
C THR A 344 -12.67 0.28 -22.91
N VAL A 345 -11.45 0.41 -22.37
CA VAL A 345 -10.93 -0.39 -21.25
C VAL A 345 -11.79 -0.27 -19.99
N VAL A 346 -12.23 0.96 -19.66
CA VAL A 346 -13.06 1.24 -18.47
C VAL A 346 -14.57 1.16 -18.75
N GLY A 347 -14.95 0.70 -19.95
CA GLY A 347 -16.33 0.40 -20.33
C GLY A 347 -16.72 -1.06 -20.07
N GLU A 348 -18.00 -1.37 -20.26
CA GLU A 348 -18.57 -2.72 -20.06
C GLU A 348 -17.85 -3.81 -20.86
N GLN A 349 -17.29 -3.49 -22.03
CA GLN A 349 -16.63 -4.44 -22.92
C GLN A 349 -15.10 -4.53 -22.71
N GLY A 350 -14.56 -3.78 -21.74
CA GLY A 350 -13.14 -3.75 -21.40
C GLY A 350 -12.80 -4.67 -20.22
N PHE A 351 -12.04 -4.15 -19.26
CA PHE A 351 -11.54 -4.88 -18.09
C PHE A 351 -12.62 -5.66 -17.31
N TYR A 352 -13.84 -5.14 -17.26
CA TYR A 352 -14.99 -5.81 -16.64
C TYR A 352 -15.23 -7.22 -17.19
N GLN A 353 -14.99 -7.48 -18.48
CA GLN A 353 -15.16 -8.81 -19.08
C GLN A 353 -14.14 -9.83 -18.55
N THR A 354 -12.89 -9.40 -18.31
CA THR A 354 -11.85 -10.27 -17.71
C THR A 354 -12.17 -10.60 -16.25
N TYR A 355 -12.63 -9.61 -15.47
CA TYR A 355 -13.12 -9.89 -14.11
C TYR A 355 -14.30 -10.87 -14.15
N LEU A 356 -15.26 -10.64 -15.05
CA LEU A 356 -16.45 -11.48 -15.23
C LEU A 356 -16.11 -12.92 -15.63
N SER A 357 -15.08 -13.14 -16.47
CA SER A 357 -14.63 -14.48 -16.85
C SER A 357 -13.85 -15.22 -15.77
N LEU A 358 -13.10 -14.50 -14.91
CA LEU A 358 -12.32 -15.10 -13.83
C LEU A 358 -13.16 -15.39 -12.57
N PHE A 359 -13.93 -14.40 -12.12
CA PHE A 359 -14.53 -14.37 -10.78
C PHE A 359 -16.05 -14.14 -10.79
N GLY A 360 -16.68 -14.09 -11.97
CA GLY A 360 -18.09 -13.78 -12.12
C GLY A 360 -18.40 -12.29 -11.89
N ASN A 361 -19.68 -11.97 -11.66
CA ASN A 361 -20.09 -10.57 -11.53
C ASN A 361 -19.55 -9.97 -10.20
N PRO A 362 -18.73 -8.90 -10.23
CA PRO A 362 -18.20 -8.27 -9.02
C PRO A 362 -19.28 -7.72 -8.08
N PHE A 363 -20.47 -7.38 -8.58
CA PHE A 363 -21.60 -6.96 -7.75
C PHE A 363 -22.35 -8.13 -7.09
N GLY A 364 -22.07 -9.38 -7.49
CA GLY A 364 -22.64 -10.59 -6.88
C GLY A 364 -22.07 -10.95 -5.51
N VAL A 365 -21.03 -10.23 -5.07
CA VAL A 365 -20.30 -10.43 -3.81
C VAL A 365 -20.20 -9.13 -2.98
N ALA A 366 -20.89 -8.06 -3.41
CA ALA A 366 -20.77 -6.73 -2.83
C ALA A 366 -21.26 -6.66 -1.37
N VAL A 367 -20.40 -6.18 -0.48
CA VAL A 367 -20.71 -5.93 0.94
C VAL A 367 -21.11 -4.47 1.07
N GLU A 368 -22.42 -4.20 1.12
CA GLU A 368 -22.99 -2.85 1.04
C GLU A 368 -24.03 -2.60 2.16
N PRO A 369 -23.93 -1.48 2.90
CA PRO A 369 -22.87 -0.46 2.84
C PRO A 369 -21.57 -0.96 3.51
N LEU A 370 -20.42 -0.72 2.88
CA LEU A 370 -19.11 -1.14 3.41
C LEU A 370 -18.81 -0.52 4.80
N LEU A 371 -19.18 0.75 4.97
CA LEU A 371 -19.21 1.46 6.26
C LEU A 371 -20.68 1.69 6.67
N PRO A 372 -21.13 1.25 7.86
CA PRO A 372 -22.52 1.42 8.27
C PRO A 372 -22.85 2.88 8.64
N ASP A 373 -24.12 3.26 8.46
CA ASP A 373 -24.64 4.55 8.89
C ASP A 373 -24.43 4.76 10.39
N GLY A 374 -23.78 5.87 10.76
CA GLY A 374 -23.49 6.18 12.16
C GLY A 374 -22.35 5.35 12.77
N LEU A 375 -21.46 4.77 11.96
CA LEU A 375 -20.21 4.16 12.43
C LEU A 375 -19.46 5.10 13.40
N ASP A 376 -19.16 4.59 14.58
CA ASP A 376 -18.36 5.27 15.62
C ASP A 376 -17.12 4.44 15.95
N GLN A 377 -16.08 5.11 16.43
CA GLN A 377 -14.82 4.48 16.83
C GLN A 377 -14.96 3.94 18.28
N PRO A 378 -14.51 2.73 18.60
CA PRO A 378 -14.37 2.32 20.00
C PRO A 378 -13.40 3.26 20.74
N TYR A 379 -13.45 3.24 22.07
CA TYR A 379 -12.45 3.96 22.87
C TYR A 379 -11.06 3.45 22.51
N MET A 380 -10.18 4.39 22.14
CA MET A 380 -8.76 4.11 21.92
C MET A 380 -7.92 5.04 22.79
N GLN A 381 -6.86 4.50 23.37
CA GLN A 381 -5.84 5.24 24.09
C GLN A 381 -4.62 5.56 23.22
N LEU A 382 -3.77 6.49 23.63
CA LEU A 382 -2.49 6.75 22.94
C LEU A 382 -1.58 5.52 23.00
N PRO A 383 -0.80 5.22 21.94
CA PRO A 383 -0.07 3.96 21.76
C PRO A 383 1.24 3.85 22.57
N PHE A 384 1.34 4.50 23.73
CA PHE A 384 2.53 4.50 24.58
C PHE A 384 2.22 4.41 26.08
N GLU A 385 3.22 4.03 26.89
CA GLU A 385 3.06 3.83 28.33
C GLU A 385 2.63 5.11 29.08
N VAL A 386 1.82 4.93 30.14
CA VAL A 386 1.37 6.04 31.01
C VAL A 386 2.57 6.72 31.68
N GLY A 387 2.57 8.05 31.70
CA GLY A 387 3.68 8.86 32.22
C GLY A 387 4.85 9.03 31.26
N LYS A 388 4.82 8.44 30.05
CA LYS A 388 5.74 8.80 28.97
C LYS A 388 5.20 10.01 28.19
N THR A 389 6.12 10.78 27.61
CA THR A 389 5.81 11.94 26.76
C THR A 389 6.46 11.72 25.41
N TRP A 390 5.65 11.57 24.37
CA TRP A 390 6.08 11.36 22.99
C TRP A 390 5.83 12.65 22.19
N SER A 391 6.44 12.76 21.00
CA SER A 391 6.27 13.93 20.12
C SER A 391 5.37 13.56 18.93
N PHE A 392 4.29 14.31 18.73
CA PHE A 392 3.41 14.20 17.57
C PHE A 392 4.15 14.74 16.32
N THR A 393 4.72 13.84 15.52
CA THR A 393 5.64 14.19 14.44
C THR A 393 4.94 14.44 13.11
N SER A 394 3.87 13.69 12.83
CA SER A 394 3.06 13.83 11.62
C SER A 394 1.58 13.78 11.95
N GLY A 395 0.85 14.72 11.40
CA GLY A 395 -0.60 14.68 11.33
C GLY A 395 -1.10 13.71 10.25
N PRO A 396 -2.39 13.79 9.89
CA PRO A 396 -3.04 12.92 8.92
C PRO A 396 -2.23 12.75 7.64
N HIS A 397 -1.83 11.52 7.36
CA HIS A 397 -1.17 11.08 6.13
C HIS A 397 -1.53 9.64 5.78
N SER A 398 -1.19 9.22 4.55
CA SER A 398 -1.44 7.89 3.98
C SER A 398 -0.98 6.76 4.91
N ALA A 399 -1.83 5.75 5.12
CA ALA A 399 -1.57 4.58 5.97
C ALA A 399 -0.66 3.51 5.32
N TRP A 400 -0.65 3.43 3.98
CA TRP A 400 0.39 2.72 3.24
C TRP A 400 0.58 3.32 1.84
N GLY A 401 1.84 3.41 1.40
CA GLY A 401 2.19 4.09 0.15
C GLY A 401 1.78 5.56 0.17
N THR A 402 1.46 6.13 -0.98
CA THR A 402 1.15 7.57 -1.15
C THR A 402 -0.26 7.82 -1.69
N GLY A 403 -1.10 6.79 -1.79
CA GLY A 403 -2.46 6.84 -2.35
C GLY A 403 -3.56 6.32 -1.44
N SER A 404 -3.23 5.70 -0.30
CA SER A 404 -4.24 5.27 0.67
C SER A 404 -4.87 6.46 1.41
N GLY A 405 -6.06 6.28 1.99
CA GLY A 405 -6.70 7.33 2.80
C GLY A 405 -5.79 7.79 3.94
N TRP A 406 -5.83 9.08 4.29
CA TRP A 406 -4.95 9.61 5.34
C TRP A 406 -5.40 9.19 6.75
N ALA A 407 -5.34 7.89 7.05
CA ALA A 407 -5.78 7.28 8.29
C ALA A 407 -4.70 7.27 9.37
N ALA A 408 -3.46 7.67 9.04
CA ALA A 408 -2.30 7.54 9.92
C ALA A 408 -1.94 8.81 10.71
N LEU A 409 -1.24 8.60 11.82
CA LEU A 409 -0.60 9.61 12.67
C LEU A 409 0.76 9.07 13.17
N ASP A 410 1.78 9.93 13.25
CA ASP A 410 3.11 9.52 13.75
C ASP A 410 3.41 10.09 15.13
N PHE A 411 3.98 9.24 15.98
CA PHE A 411 4.50 9.63 17.29
C PHE A 411 5.96 9.18 17.45
N ALA A 412 6.87 10.12 17.65
CA ALA A 412 8.28 9.81 17.94
C ALA A 412 8.52 9.67 19.46
N PRO A 413 9.29 8.65 19.91
CA PRO A 413 9.60 8.44 21.33
C PRO A 413 10.49 9.58 21.88
N PRO A 414 10.50 9.79 23.21
CA PRO A 414 11.39 10.76 23.86
C PRO A 414 12.87 10.44 23.61
N GLY A 415 13.63 11.43 23.11
CA GLY A 415 15.08 11.30 22.90
C GLY A 415 15.68 12.45 22.11
N TYR A 416 17.00 12.68 22.27
CA TYR A 416 17.73 13.77 21.62
C TYR A 416 18.38 13.41 20.29
N ALA A 417 18.43 12.12 19.93
CA ALA A 417 19.06 11.65 18.70
C ALA A 417 18.06 11.62 17.53
N TYR A 418 18.51 12.06 16.36
CA TYR A 418 17.71 12.14 15.12
C TYR A 418 18.04 10.97 14.17
N GLY A 419 17.16 10.73 13.19
CA GLY A 419 17.28 9.60 12.26
C GLY A 419 16.88 8.28 12.91
N CYS A 420 17.31 7.17 12.32
CA CYS A 420 17.02 5.85 12.86
C CYS A 420 17.93 5.50 14.04
N VAL A 421 17.34 5.31 15.22
CA VAL A 421 18.01 5.10 16.50
C VAL A 421 17.25 4.10 17.37
N LEU A 422 17.96 3.18 18.02
CA LEU A 422 17.33 2.20 18.91
C LEU A 422 16.61 2.87 20.08
N SER A 423 15.39 2.42 20.36
CA SER A 423 14.57 2.87 21.48
C SER A 423 14.40 1.76 22.52
N ASN A 424 14.18 2.12 23.78
CA ASN A 424 13.71 1.21 24.83
C ASN A 424 12.36 1.66 25.41
N GLU A 425 11.72 2.64 24.77
CA GLU A 425 10.35 3.04 25.03
C GLU A 425 9.38 2.04 24.40
N TRP A 426 8.25 1.78 25.04
CA TRP A 426 7.29 0.77 24.58
C TRP A 426 6.13 1.40 23.81
N VAL A 427 5.82 0.78 22.67
CA VAL A 427 4.52 0.86 22.03
C VAL A 427 3.58 -0.08 22.76
N VAL A 428 2.36 0.38 23.05
CA VAL A 428 1.31 -0.42 23.71
C VAL A 428 0.02 -0.42 22.91
N ALA A 429 -0.80 -1.45 23.12
CA ALA A 429 -2.09 -1.57 22.47
C ALA A 429 -3.01 -0.39 22.82
N SER A 430 -3.58 0.23 21.78
CA SER A 430 -4.50 1.36 21.88
C SER A 430 -5.93 0.92 22.23
N ALA A 431 -6.24 -0.36 22.11
CA ALA A 431 -7.53 -0.97 22.42
C ALA A 431 -7.31 -2.43 22.85
N ASP A 432 -8.36 -3.08 23.37
CA ASP A 432 -8.39 -4.54 23.52
C ASP A 432 -8.54 -5.20 22.13
N GLY A 433 -7.94 -6.36 21.92
CA GLY A 433 -8.01 -7.07 20.63
C GLY A 433 -7.12 -8.32 20.54
N VAL A 434 -7.03 -8.91 19.35
CA VAL A 434 -6.15 -10.04 19.01
C VAL A 434 -5.18 -9.63 17.91
N VAL A 435 -3.91 -10.00 18.05
CA VAL A 435 -2.90 -9.75 17.00
C VAL A 435 -3.15 -10.71 15.84
N SER A 436 -3.87 -10.28 14.80
CA SER A 436 -4.22 -11.13 13.66
C SER A 436 -3.01 -11.42 12.78
N ARG A 437 -2.24 -10.38 12.40
CA ARG A 437 -1.03 -10.51 11.57
C ARG A 437 0.17 -9.75 12.14
N ILE A 438 1.36 -10.29 11.85
CA ILE A 438 2.65 -9.58 11.89
C ILE A 438 3.32 -9.66 10.51
N ASP A 439 4.15 -8.67 10.18
CA ASP A 439 4.96 -8.54 8.95
C ASP A 439 6.21 -7.68 9.32
N GLU A 440 7.15 -7.40 8.42
CA GLU A 440 8.30 -6.56 8.75
C GLU A 440 7.84 -5.16 9.21
N GLY A 441 8.33 -4.71 10.36
CA GLY A 441 7.88 -3.46 10.98
C GLY A 441 6.44 -3.43 11.49
N VAL A 442 5.62 -4.47 11.24
CA VAL A 442 4.16 -4.40 11.31
C VAL A 442 3.57 -5.31 12.38
N VAL A 443 2.60 -4.76 13.11
CA VAL A 443 1.65 -5.51 13.95
C VAL A 443 0.23 -5.05 13.61
N ILE A 444 -0.66 -6.00 13.31
CA ILE A 444 -2.08 -5.76 13.08
C ILE A 444 -2.87 -6.26 14.29
N LEU A 445 -3.68 -5.38 14.89
CA LEU A 445 -4.58 -5.69 16.00
C LEU A 445 -6.03 -5.63 15.48
N ASP A 446 -6.72 -6.76 15.51
CA ASP A 446 -8.15 -6.91 15.28
C ASP A 446 -8.89 -6.68 16.62
N LEU A 447 -9.93 -5.84 16.63
CA LEU A 447 -10.64 -5.41 17.84
C LEU A 447 -11.97 -6.16 18.10
N ASP A 448 -12.44 -7.02 17.19
CA ASP A 448 -13.59 -7.91 17.47
C ASP A 448 -13.19 -9.38 17.71
N GLY A 449 -11.99 -9.77 17.26
CA GLY A 449 -11.34 -11.02 17.61
C GLY A 449 -11.74 -12.20 16.72
N ASP A 450 -12.37 -11.95 15.56
CA ASP A 450 -12.65 -13.00 14.58
C ASP A 450 -11.39 -13.51 13.84
N GLY A 451 -10.29 -12.76 13.91
CA GLY A 451 -8.97 -13.09 13.35
C GLY A 451 -8.68 -12.48 11.99
N TYR A 452 -9.61 -11.71 11.40
CA TYR A 452 -9.51 -11.20 10.02
C TYR A 452 -9.33 -9.68 10.00
N GLU A 453 -8.26 -9.17 9.39
CA GLU A 453 -8.03 -7.72 9.26
C GLU A 453 -8.88 -7.03 8.17
N GLN A 454 -9.82 -7.79 7.62
CA GLN A 454 -10.80 -7.42 6.59
C GLN A 454 -12.20 -7.15 7.16
N THR A 455 -12.44 -7.46 8.44
CA THR A 455 -13.69 -7.24 9.18
C THR A 455 -13.50 -6.25 10.32
N GLY A 456 -14.60 -5.84 10.96
CA GLY A 456 -14.57 -5.16 12.25
C GLY A 456 -13.82 -3.83 12.25
N TRP A 457 -13.33 -3.44 13.42
CA TRP A 457 -12.33 -2.39 13.59
C TRP A 457 -10.94 -3.00 13.72
N VAL A 458 -9.96 -2.42 13.03
CA VAL A 458 -8.57 -2.93 13.00
C VAL A 458 -7.60 -1.78 13.16
N LEU A 459 -6.49 -2.00 13.88
CA LEU A 459 -5.37 -1.08 14.04
C LEU A 459 -4.08 -1.61 13.42
N LEU A 460 -3.46 -0.79 12.58
CA LEU A 460 -2.09 -0.96 12.10
C LEU A 460 -1.13 -0.23 13.05
N TYR A 461 -0.09 -0.95 13.49
CA TYR A 461 1.12 -0.38 14.07
C TYR A 461 2.27 -0.68 13.11
N LEU A 462 2.91 0.35 12.57
CA LEU A 462 4.04 0.26 11.64
C LEU A 462 5.28 0.94 12.25
N HIS A 463 6.46 0.44 11.89
CA HIS A 463 7.75 0.71 12.53
C HIS A 463 7.81 0.21 13.98
N VAL A 464 7.37 -1.03 14.19
CA VAL A 464 7.65 -1.80 15.41
C VAL A 464 8.97 -2.56 15.22
N GLU A 465 9.88 -2.56 16.19
CA GLU A 465 11.15 -3.32 16.16
C GLU A 465 10.87 -4.84 16.10
N GLU A 466 11.77 -5.64 15.54
CA GLU A 466 11.68 -7.12 15.62
C GLU A 466 11.84 -7.58 17.08
N ARG A 467 12.76 -6.92 17.80
CA ARG A 467 13.03 -7.16 19.23
C ARG A 467 11.77 -6.92 20.05
N ASP A 468 11.38 -7.96 20.80
CA ASP A 468 10.25 -7.98 21.70
C ASP A 468 8.89 -7.64 21.02
N ARG A 469 8.78 -7.83 19.69
CA ARG A 469 7.51 -7.73 18.95
C ARG A 469 6.54 -8.80 19.42
N VAL A 470 5.29 -8.40 19.68
CA VAL A 470 4.21 -9.34 20.01
C VAL A 470 3.93 -10.29 18.83
N PRO A 471 3.85 -11.62 19.05
CA PRO A 471 3.51 -12.57 17.97
C PRO A 471 2.02 -12.59 17.65
N SER A 472 1.68 -13.07 16.44
CA SER A 472 0.29 -13.33 16.03
C SER A 472 -0.41 -14.35 16.94
N GLY A 473 -1.72 -14.22 17.08
CA GLY A 473 -2.59 -15.03 17.94
C GLY A 473 -2.63 -14.60 19.42
N VAL A 474 -1.85 -13.58 19.81
CA VAL A 474 -1.89 -13.03 21.17
C VAL A 474 -3.08 -12.09 21.34
N ALA A 475 -3.91 -12.34 22.36
CA ALA A 475 -4.89 -11.37 22.84
C ALA A 475 -4.22 -10.34 23.74
N LEU A 476 -4.52 -9.06 23.54
CA LEU A 476 -4.00 -7.91 24.27
C LEU A 476 -5.14 -7.09 24.86
N HIS A 477 -4.94 -6.55 26.06
CA HIS A 477 -5.74 -5.46 26.60
C HIS A 477 -5.12 -4.10 26.26
N ALA A 478 -5.94 -3.04 26.29
CA ALA A 478 -5.50 -1.67 26.11
C ALA A 478 -4.44 -1.26 27.15
N GLY A 479 -3.16 -1.35 26.77
CA GLY A 479 -2.01 -1.03 27.62
C GLY A 479 -0.95 -2.12 27.66
N ASP A 480 -1.26 -3.31 27.18
CA ASP A 480 -0.27 -4.37 26.99
C ASP A 480 0.71 -4.01 25.87
N ARG A 481 1.93 -4.53 25.98
CA ARG A 481 3.07 -4.13 25.14
C ARG A 481 3.04 -4.82 23.77
N ILE A 482 3.25 -4.02 22.72
CA ILE A 482 3.32 -4.46 21.32
C ILE A 482 4.77 -4.65 20.86
N GLY A 483 5.69 -3.80 21.35
CA GLY A 483 7.11 -3.82 20.99
C GLY A 483 7.76 -2.45 21.18
N HIS A 484 8.90 -2.23 20.54
CA HIS A 484 9.61 -0.94 20.53
C HIS A 484 9.37 -0.18 19.22
N PRO A 485 9.41 1.18 19.20
CA PRO A 485 9.38 1.93 17.95
C PRO A 485 10.74 1.84 17.24
N SER A 486 10.72 1.67 15.92
CA SER A 486 11.88 1.41 15.07
C SER A 486 11.84 2.23 13.77
N CYS A 487 12.43 1.70 12.70
CA CYS A 487 12.30 2.18 11.32
C CYS A 487 12.09 1.01 10.35
N GLU A 488 11.79 -0.19 10.88
CA GLU A 488 11.57 -1.41 10.11
C GLU A 488 10.23 -1.36 9.37
N GLY A 489 10.12 -2.07 8.24
CA GLY A 489 8.96 -2.11 7.37
C GLY A 489 8.73 -0.78 6.63
N GLY A 490 8.71 -0.82 5.29
CA GLY A 490 8.40 0.36 4.47
C GLY A 490 9.45 1.49 4.58
N VAL A 491 9.00 2.74 4.42
CA VAL A 491 9.88 3.92 4.31
C VAL A 491 9.79 4.79 5.56
N SER A 492 10.91 4.98 6.27
CA SER A 492 10.98 5.82 7.47
C SER A 492 12.16 6.80 7.42
N THR A 493 11.97 8.00 7.97
CA THR A 493 13.02 9.03 8.13
C THR A 493 13.70 8.99 9.50
N GLY A 494 13.22 8.16 10.42
CA GLY A 494 13.78 7.99 11.77
C GLY A 494 12.78 7.42 12.76
N THR A 495 13.22 7.13 13.98
CA THR A 495 12.45 6.32 14.93
C THR A 495 11.14 6.98 15.36
N HIS A 496 10.03 6.30 15.06
CA HIS A 496 8.67 6.65 15.47
C HIS A 496 7.79 5.39 15.54
N ILE A 497 6.54 5.53 16.00
CA ILE A 497 5.45 4.61 15.65
C ILE A 497 4.50 5.34 14.70
N HIS A 498 4.17 4.67 13.60
CA HIS A 498 3.09 5.03 12.69
C HIS A 498 1.85 4.23 13.09
N ILE A 499 0.73 4.89 13.39
CA ILE A 499 -0.53 4.23 13.75
C ILE A 499 -1.65 4.65 12.82
N ALA A 500 -2.34 3.66 12.23
CA ALA A 500 -3.50 3.84 11.37
C ALA A 500 -4.62 2.87 11.75
N ARG A 501 -5.83 3.07 11.20
CA ARG A 501 -7.02 2.26 11.50
C ARG A 501 -7.82 1.92 10.24
N LYS A 502 -8.43 0.74 10.23
CA LYS A 502 -9.37 0.29 9.21
C LYS A 502 -10.74 -0.05 9.82
N TYR A 503 -11.78 0.00 9.00
CA TYR A 503 -13.05 -0.67 9.27
C TYR A 503 -13.48 -1.47 8.04
N ASN A 504 -13.81 -2.75 8.19
CA ASN A 504 -14.09 -3.67 7.07
C ASN A 504 -13.05 -3.60 5.93
N GLY A 505 -11.76 -3.47 6.29
CA GLY A 505 -10.65 -3.30 5.36
C GLY A 505 -10.44 -1.87 4.80
N GLU A 506 -11.40 -0.95 4.90
CA GLU A 506 -11.25 0.42 4.39
C GLU A 506 -10.44 1.28 5.37
N TRP A 507 -9.42 2.00 4.89
CA TRP A 507 -8.61 2.92 5.71
C TRP A 507 -9.44 4.15 6.11
N ILE A 508 -9.70 4.33 7.40
CA ILE A 508 -10.62 5.39 7.88
C ILE A 508 -9.86 6.68 8.19
N PRO A 509 -9.99 7.76 7.37
CA PRO A 509 -9.15 8.95 7.49
C PRO A 509 -9.18 9.59 8.88
N ALA A 510 -8.01 10.06 9.35
CA ALA A 510 -7.84 10.59 10.70
C ALA A 510 -8.47 11.98 10.90
N ASP A 511 -8.81 12.65 9.80
CA ASP A 511 -9.39 14.00 9.70
C ASP A 511 -10.74 14.03 8.95
N GLY A 512 -11.39 12.87 8.83
CA GLY A 512 -12.69 12.75 8.17
C GLY A 512 -13.86 13.30 9.00
N SER A 513 -15.08 12.98 8.57
CA SER A 513 -16.29 13.15 9.40
C SER A 513 -16.23 12.34 10.70
N LEU A 514 -15.56 11.20 10.65
CA LEU A 514 -15.17 10.38 11.80
C LEU A 514 -13.65 10.55 12.02
N PRO A 515 -13.17 11.50 12.84
CA PRO A 515 -11.74 11.71 13.08
C PRO A 515 -11.11 10.58 13.90
N PHE A 516 -9.78 10.50 13.95
CA PHE A 516 -9.06 9.58 14.85
C PHE A 516 -9.03 10.20 16.26
N VAL A 517 -9.48 9.43 17.26
CA VAL A 517 -9.56 9.88 18.67
C VAL A 517 -8.74 8.95 19.57
N LEU A 518 -7.77 9.51 20.30
CA LEU A 518 -6.84 8.77 21.18
C LEU A 518 -6.74 9.44 22.56
N ASP A 519 -7.16 8.77 23.65
CA ASP A 519 -7.31 9.35 25.01
C ASP A 519 -8.02 10.73 25.02
N GLY A 520 -9.03 10.89 24.15
CA GLY A 520 -9.79 12.13 23.98
C GLY A 520 -9.09 13.24 23.19
N TRP A 521 -7.91 12.99 22.61
CA TRP A 521 -7.30 13.84 21.60
C TRP A 521 -7.94 13.58 20.24
N VAL A 522 -8.61 14.58 19.67
CA VAL A 522 -9.25 14.52 18.36
C VAL A 522 -8.30 15.05 17.29
N SER A 523 -8.03 14.25 16.27
CA SER A 523 -7.17 14.60 15.13
C SER A 523 -7.91 15.45 14.07
N ALA A 524 -7.18 16.35 13.42
CA ALA A 524 -7.64 17.15 12.29
C ALA A 524 -6.49 17.49 11.33
N GLY A 525 -6.75 17.48 10.03
CA GLY A 525 -5.79 17.83 8.98
C GLY A 525 -5.87 19.30 8.59
N GLN A 526 -4.71 19.91 8.30
CA GLN A 526 -4.66 21.33 7.87
C GLN A 526 -4.88 21.51 6.35
N GLY A 527 -5.19 20.43 5.62
CA GLY A 527 -5.23 20.42 4.16
C GLY A 527 -3.84 20.37 3.51
N ARG A 528 -2.78 20.12 4.28
CA ARG A 528 -1.52 19.56 3.79
C ARG A 528 -1.31 18.19 4.46
N GLU A 529 -0.78 17.20 3.73
CA GLU A 529 -0.45 15.87 4.24
C GLU A 529 0.73 15.98 5.21
N TYR A 530 0.75 15.14 6.24
CA TYR A 530 1.61 15.24 7.44
C TYR A 530 1.37 16.50 8.31
N ASN A 531 0.63 17.52 7.83
CA ASN A 531 0.23 18.69 8.60
C ASN A 531 -1.13 18.48 9.27
N GLY A 532 -1.14 18.39 10.60
CA GLY A 532 -2.37 18.27 11.37
C GLY A 532 -2.25 18.81 12.78
N THR A 533 -3.34 18.70 13.53
CA THR A 533 -3.41 19.01 14.95
C THR A 533 -4.11 17.90 15.71
N LEU A 534 -3.68 17.64 16.93
CA LEU A 534 -4.43 16.90 17.94
C LEU A 534 -5.01 17.89 18.95
N SER A 535 -6.29 17.76 19.27
CA SER A 535 -7.01 18.71 20.14
C SER A 535 -7.74 18.01 21.29
N ARG A 536 -7.60 18.52 22.52
CA ARG A 536 -8.25 17.99 23.72
C ARG A 536 -8.71 19.14 24.62
N GLY A 537 -10.02 19.41 24.59
CA GLY A 537 -10.60 20.59 25.24
C GLY A 537 -10.10 21.89 24.58
N SER A 538 -9.44 22.75 25.35
CA SER A 538 -8.80 23.99 24.85
C SER A 538 -7.33 23.82 24.48
N VAL A 539 -6.75 22.62 24.63
CA VAL A 539 -5.36 22.34 24.25
C VAL A 539 -5.32 21.86 22.81
N ILE A 540 -4.42 22.44 22.01
CA ILE A 540 -4.14 22.05 20.64
C ILE A 540 -2.63 21.81 20.51
N VAL A 541 -2.26 20.69 19.91
CA VAL A 541 -0.89 20.27 19.65
C VAL A 541 -0.73 20.13 18.14
N GLU A 542 0.21 20.87 17.54
CA GLU A 542 0.46 20.87 16.10
C GLU A 542 1.52 19.83 15.73
N ALA A 543 1.31 19.12 14.62
CA ALA A 543 2.28 18.16 14.10
C ALA A 543 3.57 18.86 13.66
N TYR A 544 4.72 18.33 14.07
CA TYR A 544 6.01 18.87 13.65
C TYR A 544 7.06 17.77 13.52
N PHE A 545 7.72 17.69 12.36
CA PHE A 545 8.68 16.64 12.00
C PHE A 545 9.92 16.51 12.91
N GLN A 546 10.07 17.36 13.92
CA GLN A 546 11.11 17.27 14.95
C GLN A 546 10.48 17.20 16.35
N ARG A 547 11.24 16.72 17.33
CA ARG A 547 10.80 16.70 18.73
C ARG A 547 10.98 18.09 19.36
N GLY A 548 9.89 18.69 19.84
CA GLY A 548 9.87 19.99 20.52
C GLY A 548 8.87 20.03 21.68
N LEU A 549 8.98 21.02 22.56
CA LEU A 549 8.09 21.12 23.73
C LEU A 549 6.62 21.46 23.38
N TYR A 550 6.35 21.85 22.13
CA TYR A 550 5.03 22.27 21.64
C TYR A 550 4.28 21.19 20.86
N ASN A 551 4.96 20.14 20.38
CA ASN A 551 4.33 18.95 19.78
C ASN A 551 4.33 17.74 20.73
N GLN A 552 4.58 17.95 22.03
CA GLN A 552 4.61 16.87 23.03
C GLN A 552 3.22 16.48 23.53
N ILE A 553 2.99 15.18 23.64
CA ILE A 553 1.75 14.57 24.15
C ILE A 553 2.11 13.50 25.18
N SER A 554 1.36 13.49 26.28
CA SER A 554 1.35 12.41 27.27
C SER A 554 -0.08 11.89 27.47
N ARG A 555 -0.16 10.73 28.12
CA ARG A 555 -1.40 10.19 28.69
C ARG A 555 -1.73 10.92 29.98
#